data_AF-A0A2I0R4S5-F1
#
_entry.id   AF-A0A2I0R4S5-F1
#
_cell.length_a   1.000
_cell.length_b   1.000
_cell.length_c   1.000
_cell.angle_alpha   90.00
_cell.angle_beta   90.00
_cell.angle_gamma   90.00
#
_symmetry.space_group_name_H-M   'P 1'
#
loop_
_entity.id
_entity.type
_entity.pdbx_description
1 polymer ?
#
loop_
_entity_poly.entity_id
_entity_poly.type
_entity_poly.pdbx_seq_one_letter_code
_entity_poly.pdbx_strand_id
1 'polypeptide(L)'
;MKKVMNLKKSILLGVLSLGFAFIANSQDGKALYESKCSVCHILGKDATGPNLIGVKAKWEGEEDNLYEWVLNPAKLVASGKSERAKEAEDFSAAFMPPQNISLEEAKAVIDYADAWEPPAPASTLPTDEVSSTSATSDAENVTYVDNYESNLTMFKVFLFIILVLLLGIYVVSRSTSALMASELYREKIAEIHNRSKKDNKTLTILMVLGFIGSSQIANALSFSAPNAKAADLELWVYVTSADLNALVIITLLLLAFLLHMIRMFYKTLRLIKPKEVAVNADGTKESSRSSLAQALQGGVAIEDEYKVDLGHDYDGIRELDNPMPPWWVAGFIISIIFGIVYVFHYHILGTGDLQEAEYNKSIAQAEIQIAEYRKANAMNIDETNATLMEDQADLMEGKALYQNNCAVCHTENGGGEIGPNLTDDYWVYGGDVKDIFKVIKKGAPKGMPAHESKFNPVQIQQVSSYVLHFDEVTEADGGKAPEGELVE
;
A
#
# COMPACT_ATOMS: atom_id res chain seq x y z
N MET A 1 34.08 -32.77 -28.43
CA MET A 1 33.14 -31.85 -27.73
C MET A 1 31.85 -31.51 -28.50
N LYS A 2 31.45 -32.26 -29.54
CA LYS A 2 30.21 -31.99 -30.31
C LYS A 2 28.98 -32.81 -29.88
N LYS A 3 29.10 -33.69 -28.88
CA LYS A 3 28.01 -34.56 -28.39
C LYS A 3 27.32 -34.06 -27.11
N VAL A 4 27.86 -33.04 -26.44
CA VAL A 4 27.31 -32.49 -25.19
C VAL A 4 26.34 -31.32 -25.45
N MET A 5 26.31 -30.78 -26.67
CA MET A 5 25.50 -29.59 -27.01
C MET A 5 24.10 -29.92 -27.56
N ASN A 6 23.81 -31.20 -27.84
CA ASN A 6 22.48 -31.65 -28.27
C ASN A 6 21.58 -32.14 -27.12
N LEU A 7 22.11 -32.29 -25.90
CA LEU A 7 21.32 -32.73 -24.76
C LEU A 7 20.57 -31.57 -24.05
N LYS A 8 21.00 -30.32 -24.26
CA LYS A 8 20.32 -29.13 -23.71
C LYS A 8 19.06 -28.71 -24.48
N LYS A 9 18.81 -29.25 -25.68
CA LYS A 9 17.63 -28.90 -26.49
C LYS A 9 16.42 -29.81 -26.29
N SER A 10 16.59 -31.00 -25.71
CA SER A 10 15.46 -31.91 -25.46
C SER A 10 14.90 -31.86 -24.03
N ILE A 11 15.62 -31.23 -23.09
CA ILE A 11 15.11 -31.04 -21.71
C ILE A 11 14.25 -29.77 -21.60
N LEU A 12 14.42 -28.80 -22.51
CA LEU A 12 13.61 -27.57 -22.55
C LEU A 12 12.22 -27.78 -23.19
N LEU A 13 11.97 -28.92 -23.84
CA LEU A 13 10.67 -29.23 -24.47
C LEU A 13 9.79 -30.18 -23.64
N GLY A 14 10.31 -30.74 -22.53
CA GLY A 14 9.60 -31.70 -21.68
C GLY A 14 8.98 -31.12 -20.41
N VAL A 15 9.11 -29.82 -20.15
CA VAL A 15 8.60 -29.15 -18.93
C VAL A 15 7.30 -28.38 -19.19
N LEU A 16 6.78 -28.39 -20.42
CA LEU A 16 5.56 -27.64 -20.79
C LEU A 16 4.30 -28.51 -20.89
N SER A 17 4.26 -29.65 -20.20
CA SER A 17 3.06 -30.48 -20.15
C SER A 17 2.97 -31.28 -18.85
N LEU A 18 2.65 -30.61 -17.74
CA LEU A 18 1.91 -31.20 -16.63
C LEU A 18 1.46 -30.07 -15.68
N GLY A 19 0.16 -30.01 -15.42
CA GLY A 19 -0.50 -29.01 -14.56
C GLY A 19 -1.52 -28.21 -15.37
N PHE A 20 -2.81 -28.22 -15.10
CA PHE A 20 -3.51 -28.56 -13.87
C PHE A 20 -4.95 -28.95 -14.26
N ALA A 21 -5.44 -30.06 -13.71
CA ALA A 21 -6.84 -30.43 -13.76
C ALA A 21 -7.65 -29.54 -12.79
N PHE A 22 -8.87 -29.20 -13.20
CA PHE A 22 -10.02 -28.74 -12.42
C PHE A 22 -9.80 -28.41 -10.93
N ILE A 23 -10.06 -27.15 -10.55
CA ILE A 23 -10.61 -26.81 -9.23
C ILE A 23 -11.76 -25.82 -9.44
N ALA A 24 -12.92 -26.19 -8.92
CA ALA A 24 -14.13 -25.39 -8.87
C ALA A 24 -13.98 -24.27 -7.80
N ASN A 25 -14.54 -23.10 -8.07
CA ASN A 25 -14.58 -21.97 -7.14
C ASN A 25 -15.32 -22.33 -5.85
N SER A 26 -14.65 -22.21 -4.71
CA SER A 26 -15.25 -22.05 -3.39
C SER A 26 -15.07 -20.58 -2.97
N GLN A 27 -16.13 -19.90 -2.51
CA GLN A 27 -15.99 -18.61 -1.81
C GLN A 27 -15.20 -18.82 -0.52
N ASP A 28 -14.32 -17.88 -0.16
CA ASP A 28 -13.43 -17.99 1.00
C ASP A 28 -14.19 -17.73 2.31
N GLY A 29 -14.78 -18.79 2.87
CA GLY A 29 -15.55 -18.74 4.12
C GLY A 29 -14.74 -18.30 5.35
N LYS A 30 -13.41 -18.49 5.33
CA LYS A 30 -12.52 -18.09 6.43
C LYS A 30 -12.45 -16.57 6.56
N ALA A 31 -12.23 -15.87 5.45
CA ALA A 31 -12.11 -14.42 5.45
C ALA A 31 -13.43 -13.73 5.87
N LEU A 32 -14.57 -14.30 5.46
CA LEU A 32 -15.89 -13.82 5.88
C LEU A 32 -16.13 -14.03 7.38
N TYR A 33 -15.73 -15.17 7.94
CA TYR A 33 -15.84 -15.45 9.37
C TYR A 33 -14.99 -14.48 10.19
N GLU A 34 -13.73 -14.29 9.80
CA GLU A 34 -12.77 -13.44 10.51
C GLU A 34 -13.22 -11.97 10.51
N SER A 35 -13.80 -11.47 9.42
CA SER A 35 -14.23 -10.07 9.32
C SER A 35 -15.55 -9.75 10.01
N LYS A 36 -16.51 -10.69 10.04
CA LYS A 36 -17.89 -10.40 10.48
C LYS A 36 -18.36 -11.19 11.70
N CYS A 37 -17.76 -12.33 12.01
CA CYS A 37 -18.28 -13.26 13.03
C CYS A 37 -17.32 -13.50 14.20
N SER A 38 -16.01 -13.37 13.97
CA SER A 38 -14.95 -13.69 14.94
C SER A 38 -14.97 -12.86 16.23
N VAL A 39 -15.55 -11.66 16.18
CA VAL A 39 -15.67 -10.74 17.33
C VAL A 39 -16.58 -11.34 18.41
N CYS A 40 -17.64 -12.04 18.00
CA CYS A 40 -18.63 -12.59 18.92
C CYS A 40 -18.53 -14.11 19.05
N HIS A 41 -18.10 -14.82 17.99
CA HIS A 41 -17.98 -16.27 17.98
C HIS A 41 -16.51 -16.70 17.93
N ILE A 42 -16.09 -17.52 18.90
CA ILE A 42 -14.74 -18.07 18.94
C ILE A 42 -14.82 -19.58 18.62
N LEU A 43 -14.10 -20.03 17.60
CA LEU A 43 -14.10 -21.46 17.24
C LEU A 43 -13.45 -22.26 18.37
N GLY A 44 -14.18 -23.24 18.90
CA GLY A 44 -13.70 -24.15 19.94
C GLY A 44 -14.05 -23.76 21.38
N LYS A 45 -14.68 -22.59 21.60
CA LYS A 45 -15.21 -22.22 22.93
C LYS A 45 -16.39 -21.25 22.84
N ASP A 46 -17.27 -21.28 23.82
CA ASP A 46 -18.35 -20.29 23.93
C ASP A 46 -17.81 -18.91 24.31
N ALA A 47 -18.42 -17.86 23.76
CA ALA A 47 -18.06 -16.46 23.97
C ALA A 47 -19.32 -15.59 24.03
N THR A 48 -19.33 -14.41 23.40
CA THR A 48 -20.55 -13.58 23.27
C THR A 48 -21.65 -14.33 22.50
N GLY A 49 -21.26 -15.10 21.49
CA GLY A 49 -22.08 -16.10 20.80
C GLY A 49 -21.58 -17.53 21.05
N PRO A 50 -22.40 -18.55 20.71
CA PRO A 50 -22.06 -19.96 20.92
C PRO A 50 -20.91 -20.44 20.04
N ASN A 51 -20.25 -21.52 20.45
CA ASN A 51 -19.31 -22.25 19.61
C ASN A 51 -20.01 -22.80 18.35
N LEU A 52 -19.48 -22.39 17.21
CA LEU A 52 -20.02 -22.68 15.88
C LEU A 52 -19.49 -23.99 15.26
N ILE A 53 -18.57 -24.70 15.93
CA ILE A 53 -18.13 -26.02 15.46
C ILE A 53 -19.29 -27.03 15.64
N GLY A 54 -19.64 -27.73 14.55
CA GLY A 54 -20.72 -28.69 14.52
C GLY A 54 -22.10 -28.04 14.53
N VAL A 55 -22.21 -26.76 14.15
CA VAL A 55 -23.48 -26.01 14.19
C VAL A 55 -24.51 -26.59 13.25
N LYS A 56 -24.12 -27.14 12.09
CA LYS A 56 -25.08 -27.78 11.17
C LYS A 56 -25.77 -28.98 11.80
N ALA A 57 -25.03 -29.79 12.55
CA ALA A 57 -25.60 -30.93 13.27
C ALA A 57 -26.59 -30.50 14.36
N LYS A 58 -26.41 -29.31 14.95
CA LYS A 58 -27.34 -28.76 15.96
C LYS A 58 -28.65 -28.27 15.33
N TRP A 59 -28.63 -27.92 14.05
CA TRP A 59 -29.78 -27.45 13.27
C TRP A 59 -30.33 -28.51 12.30
N GLU A 60 -29.98 -29.79 12.51
CA GLU A 60 -30.46 -30.91 11.69
C GLU A 60 -32.00 -30.96 11.70
N GLY A 61 -32.62 -30.98 10.51
CA GLY A 61 -34.08 -30.88 10.33
C GLY A 61 -34.62 -29.46 10.11
N GLU A 62 -33.82 -28.43 10.36
CA GLU A 62 -34.14 -27.00 10.15
C GLU A 62 -32.98 -26.23 9.47
N GLU A 63 -32.29 -26.86 8.53
CA GLU A 63 -31.05 -26.34 7.93
C GLU A 63 -31.23 -24.99 7.22
N ASP A 64 -32.37 -24.77 6.56
CA ASP A 64 -32.66 -23.50 5.88
C ASP A 64 -32.86 -22.36 6.89
N ASN A 65 -33.42 -22.66 8.07
CA ASN A 65 -33.63 -21.70 9.14
C ASN A 65 -32.31 -21.26 9.81
N LEU A 66 -31.26 -22.09 9.78
CA LEU A 66 -29.93 -21.72 10.27
C LEU A 66 -29.37 -20.51 9.49
N TYR A 67 -29.52 -20.51 8.17
CA TYR A 67 -29.03 -19.40 7.36
C TYR A 67 -29.94 -18.17 7.47
N GLU A 68 -31.25 -18.35 7.61
CA GLU A 68 -32.17 -17.23 7.92
C GLU A 68 -31.88 -16.61 9.29
N TRP A 69 -31.51 -17.43 10.28
CA TRP A 69 -31.05 -16.98 11.59
C TRP A 69 -29.81 -16.09 11.46
N VAL A 70 -28.78 -16.54 10.76
CA VAL A 70 -27.55 -15.77 10.54
C VAL A 70 -27.85 -14.42 9.88
N LEU A 71 -28.78 -14.36 8.93
CA LEU A 71 -29.14 -13.13 8.23
C LEU A 71 -29.96 -12.17 9.09
N ASN A 72 -30.99 -12.67 9.79
CA ASN A 72 -31.86 -11.85 10.62
C ASN A 72 -32.55 -12.65 11.74
N PRO A 73 -31.91 -12.76 12.93
CA PRO A 73 -32.44 -13.50 14.07
C PRO A 73 -33.82 -13.01 14.52
N ALA A 74 -34.00 -11.68 14.69
CA ALA A 74 -35.27 -11.10 15.13
C ALA A 74 -36.44 -11.44 14.20
N LYS A 75 -36.20 -11.43 12.88
CA LYS A 75 -37.24 -11.77 11.90
C LYS A 75 -37.63 -13.25 11.98
N LEU A 76 -36.66 -14.14 12.18
CA LEU A 76 -36.92 -15.57 12.27
C LEU A 76 -37.67 -15.91 13.57
N VAL A 77 -37.27 -15.36 14.71
CA VAL A 77 -37.97 -15.51 16.00
C VAL A 77 -39.41 -15.00 15.90
N ALA A 78 -39.61 -13.78 15.39
CA ALA A 78 -40.93 -13.18 15.25
C ALA A 78 -41.85 -13.98 14.30
N SER A 79 -41.28 -14.71 13.34
CA SER A 79 -42.04 -15.57 12.44
C SER A 79 -42.59 -16.84 13.10
N GLY A 80 -42.02 -17.26 14.23
CA GLY A 80 -42.41 -18.47 14.96
C GLY A 80 -42.17 -19.78 14.20
N LYS A 81 -41.39 -19.76 13.11
CA LYS A 81 -41.19 -20.89 12.19
C LYS A 81 -40.13 -21.91 12.64
N SER A 82 -39.32 -21.56 13.63
CA SER A 82 -38.18 -22.37 14.08
C SER A 82 -38.20 -22.50 15.59
N GLU A 83 -38.19 -23.74 16.09
CA GLU A 83 -38.05 -24.00 17.52
C GLU A 83 -36.60 -23.75 17.96
N ARG A 84 -35.63 -24.07 17.09
CA ARG A 84 -34.19 -23.83 17.31
C ARG A 84 -33.81 -22.36 17.42
N ALA A 85 -34.50 -21.47 16.69
CA ALA A 85 -34.29 -20.03 16.80
C ALA A 85 -34.58 -19.49 18.21
N LYS A 86 -35.58 -20.03 18.91
CA LYS A 86 -35.89 -19.60 20.29
C LYS A 86 -34.84 -20.09 21.28
N GLU A 87 -34.39 -21.34 21.13
CA GLU A 87 -33.30 -21.89 21.94
C GLU A 87 -31.98 -21.12 21.72
N ALA A 88 -31.72 -20.67 20.48
CA ALA A 88 -30.54 -19.87 20.14
C ALA A 88 -30.62 -18.42 20.66
N GLU A 89 -31.83 -17.84 20.75
CA GLU A 89 -32.06 -16.52 21.35
C GLU A 89 -31.76 -16.51 22.86
N ASP A 90 -32.13 -17.59 23.55
CA ASP A 90 -31.94 -17.74 25.00
C ASP A 90 -30.48 -18.01 25.41
N PHE A 91 -29.55 -18.21 24.45
CA PHE A 91 -28.16 -18.54 24.73
C PHE A 91 -27.41 -17.42 25.47
N SER A 92 -27.66 -16.16 25.14
CA SER A 92 -26.96 -15.00 25.71
C SER A 92 -27.90 -13.81 25.83
N ALA A 93 -27.73 -13.01 26.89
CA ALA A 93 -28.46 -11.75 27.05
C ALA A 93 -28.10 -10.70 25.96
N ALA A 94 -27.01 -10.91 25.21
CA ALA A 94 -26.60 -10.08 24.10
C ALA A 94 -27.29 -10.51 22.80
N PHE A 95 -28.11 -9.62 22.24
CA PHE A 95 -28.86 -9.87 21.00
C PHE A 95 -27.95 -9.86 19.76
N MET A 96 -28.07 -10.86 18.88
CA MET A 96 -27.36 -10.90 17.59
C MET A 96 -28.05 -9.96 16.57
N PRO A 97 -27.40 -8.88 16.12
CA PRO A 97 -28.00 -7.96 15.16
C PRO A 97 -28.12 -8.62 13.77
N PRO A 98 -29.02 -8.14 12.90
CA PRO A 98 -29.10 -8.57 11.51
C PRO A 98 -27.77 -8.42 10.79
N GLN A 99 -27.36 -9.43 10.03
CA GLN A 99 -26.08 -9.45 9.34
C GLN A 99 -26.25 -9.00 7.89
N ASN A 100 -25.40 -8.07 7.46
CA ASN A 100 -25.36 -7.61 6.08
C ASN A 100 -24.44 -8.52 5.23
N ILE A 101 -24.92 -9.74 4.97
CA ILE A 101 -24.29 -10.76 4.09
C ILE A 101 -25.34 -11.46 3.22
N SER A 102 -24.92 -12.07 2.12
CA SER A 102 -25.80 -12.89 1.27
C SER A 102 -26.02 -14.30 1.86
N LEU A 103 -26.99 -15.04 1.33
CA LEU A 103 -27.26 -16.41 1.75
C LEU A 103 -26.08 -17.36 1.45
N GLU A 104 -25.39 -17.12 0.33
CA GLU A 104 -24.21 -17.85 -0.11
C GLU A 104 -23.00 -17.56 0.79
N GLU A 105 -22.83 -16.29 1.20
CA GLU A 105 -21.81 -15.89 2.16
C GLU A 105 -22.07 -16.51 3.55
N ALA A 106 -23.33 -16.52 4.00
CA ALA A 106 -23.72 -17.19 5.25
C ALA A 106 -23.40 -18.70 5.20
N LYS A 107 -23.64 -19.37 4.06
CA LYS A 107 -23.27 -20.77 3.86
C LYS A 107 -21.76 -20.98 3.93
N ALA A 108 -20.97 -20.15 3.25
CA ALA A 108 -19.51 -20.25 3.26
C ALA A 108 -18.92 -20.08 4.68
N VAL A 109 -19.47 -19.18 5.48
CA VAL A 109 -19.04 -18.94 6.87
C VAL A 109 -19.34 -20.16 7.76
N ILE A 110 -20.54 -20.72 7.65
CA ILE A 110 -20.95 -21.90 8.42
C ILE A 110 -20.16 -23.15 7.98
N ASP A 111 -19.90 -23.30 6.68
CA ASP A 111 -19.05 -24.38 6.12
C ASP A 111 -17.63 -24.31 6.68
N TYR A 112 -17.07 -23.10 6.78
CA TYR A 112 -15.75 -22.88 7.37
C TYR A 112 -15.72 -23.20 8.87
N ALA A 113 -16.71 -22.74 9.63
CA ALA A 113 -16.78 -22.98 11.08
C ALA A 113 -16.90 -24.46 11.42
N ASP A 114 -17.67 -25.23 10.65
CA ASP A 114 -17.82 -26.68 10.82
C ASP A 114 -16.57 -27.48 10.39
N ALA A 115 -15.79 -26.96 9.44
CA ALA A 115 -14.58 -27.61 8.95
C ALA A 115 -13.31 -27.29 9.77
N TRP A 116 -13.42 -26.49 10.84
CA TRP A 116 -12.27 -26.05 11.63
C TRP A 116 -11.79 -27.11 12.65
N GLU A 117 -10.48 -27.34 12.70
CA GLU A 117 -9.81 -28.23 13.66
C GLU A 117 -8.85 -27.44 14.59
N PRO A 118 -8.79 -27.75 15.90
CA PRO A 118 -7.93 -27.03 16.85
C PRO A 118 -6.44 -27.39 16.69
N PRO A 119 -5.51 -26.44 16.87
CA PRO A 119 -4.07 -26.71 16.83
C PRO A 119 -3.61 -27.55 18.04
N ALA A 120 -2.73 -28.53 17.79
CA ALA A 120 -2.26 -29.47 18.80
C ALA A 120 -1.50 -28.78 19.96
N PRO A 121 -1.68 -29.22 21.22
CA PRO A 121 -1.06 -28.58 22.38
C PRO A 121 0.46 -28.83 22.44
N ALA A 122 1.23 -27.75 22.61
CA ALA A 122 2.69 -27.78 22.69
C ALA A 122 3.20 -28.43 23.98
N SER A 123 4.10 -29.42 23.85
CA SER A 123 4.82 -30.04 24.97
C SER A 123 5.98 -29.18 25.48
N THR A 124 6.20 -29.23 26.78
CA THR A 124 7.14 -28.42 27.57
C THR A 124 8.60 -28.92 27.57
N LEU A 125 9.56 -27.96 27.72
CA LEU A 125 10.97 -28.03 28.21
C LEU A 125 12.11 -28.36 27.20
N PRO A 126 13.40 -28.04 27.51
CA PRO A 126 14.01 -26.89 28.20
C PRO A 126 15.23 -26.26 27.45
N THR A 127 15.84 -25.26 28.08
CA THR A 127 16.89 -24.31 27.64
C THR A 127 18.27 -24.86 27.24
N ASP A 128 18.87 -24.13 26.29
CA ASP A 128 20.30 -23.87 26.02
C ASP A 128 21.18 -24.95 25.36
N GLU A 129 21.40 -24.78 24.04
CA GLU A 129 22.76 -24.67 23.51
C GLU A 129 22.78 -23.81 22.23
N VAL A 130 23.61 -22.78 22.28
CA VAL A 130 23.75 -21.73 21.26
C VAL A 130 24.43 -22.30 20.02
N SER A 131 23.69 -22.37 18.92
CA SER A 131 24.26 -22.21 17.58
C SER A 131 23.56 -21.05 16.90
N SER A 132 24.36 -20.05 16.57
CA SER A 132 24.01 -18.80 15.94
C SER A 132 23.28 -19.00 14.61
N THR A 133 22.02 -18.59 14.56
CA THR A 133 21.41 -17.76 13.50
C THR A 133 20.04 -17.24 13.99
N SER A 134 20.06 -16.19 14.80
CA SER A 134 18.93 -15.27 15.05
C SER A 134 18.85 -14.24 13.91
N ALA A 135 17.73 -13.60 13.54
CA ALA A 135 16.31 -13.67 13.87
C ALA A 135 15.56 -12.72 12.91
N THR A 136 14.24 -12.91 12.72
CA THR A 136 13.13 -11.91 12.54
C THR A 136 11.88 -12.67 12.11
N SER A 137 10.85 -12.82 12.95
CA SER A 137 9.70 -11.90 13.12
C SER A 137 8.85 -11.71 11.85
N ASP A 138 7.55 -11.96 12.02
CA ASP A 138 6.39 -11.46 11.27
C ASP A 138 6.28 -11.76 9.77
N ALA A 139 5.28 -12.57 9.43
CA ALA A 139 4.66 -12.54 8.12
C ALA A 139 3.15 -12.75 8.29
N GLU A 140 2.50 -11.66 8.70
CA GLU A 140 1.19 -11.29 8.21
C GLU A 140 1.07 -11.74 6.74
N ASN A 141 0.15 -12.65 6.45
CA ASN A 141 -0.06 -13.10 5.08
C ASN A 141 -0.89 -12.00 4.39
N VAL A 142 -0.22 -10.90 4.02
CA VAL A 142 -0.78 -9.79 3.26
C VAL A 142 -1.31 -10.35 1.96
N THR A 143 -2.62 -10.52 1.86
CA THR A 143 -3.28 -10.74 0.58
C THR A 143 -3.23 -9.41 -0.17
N TYR A 144 -2.32 -9.31 -1.13
CA TYR A 144 -2.27 -8.17 -2.05
C TYR A 144 -3.57 -8.14 -2.85
N VAL A 145 -4.50 -7.27 -2.46
CA VAL A 145 -5.62 -6.89 -3.32
C VAL A 145 -5.03 -5.98 -4.40
N ASP A 146 -4.96 -6.48 -5.63
CA ASP A 146 -4.49 -5.71 -6.78
C ASP A 146 -5.33 -4.43 -6.89
N ASN A 147 -4.67 -3.26 -6.80
CA ASN A 147 -5.33 -1.96 -6.96
C ASN A 147 -5.75 -1.78 -8.42
N TYR A 148 -6.99 -2.17 -8.72
CA TYR A 148 -7.53 -2.21 -10.07
C TYR A 148 -7.47 -0.85 -10.80
N GLU A 149 -7.83 0.24 -10.12
CA GLU A 149 -7.82 1.59 -10.71
C GLU A 149 -6.41 2.05 -11.10
N SER A 150 -5.43 1.77 -10.23
CA SER A 150 -4.01 2.03 -10.51
C SER A 150 -3.51 1.14 -11.66
N ASN A 151 -3.80 -0.15 -11.62
CA ASN A 151 -3.38 -1.11 -12.64
C ASN A 151 -3.98 -0.80 -14.01
N LEU A 152 -5.23 -0.36 -14.06
CA LEU A 152 -5.90 0.07 -15.28
C LEU A 152 -5.26 1.33 -15.87
N THR A 153 -4.92 2.30 -15.04
CA THR A 153 -4.24 3.52 -15.47
C THR A 153 -2.88 3.18 -16.08
N MET A 154 -2.12 2.33 -15.41
CA MET A 154 -0.83 1.82 -15.88
C MET A 154 -0.93 1.05 -17.20
N PHE A 155 -1.94 0.19 -17.33
CA PHE A 155 -2.20 -0.56 -18.55
C PHE A 155 -2.47 0.36 -19.75
N LYS A 156 -3.28 1.42 -19.58
CA LYS A 156 -3.55 2.42 -20.64
C LYS A 156 -2.27 3.14 -21.07
N VAL A 157 -1.39 3.47 -20.14
CA VAL A 157 -0.09 4.11 -20.43
C VAL A 157 0.80 3.18 -21.25
N PHE A 158 0.93 1.90 -20.86
CA PHE A 158 1.74 0.96 -21.63
C PHE A 158 1.18 0.70 -23.03
N LEU A 159 -0.14 0.62 -23.19
CA LEU A 159 -0.77 0.55 -24.52
C LEU A 159 -0.43 1.76 -25.39
N PHE A 160 -0.45 2.97 -24.83
CA PHE A 160 -0.03 4.18 -25.54
C PHE A 160 1.45 4.11 -25.98
N ILE A 161 2.35 3.66 -25.08
CA ILE A 161 3.78 3.49 -25.40
C ILE A 161 3.96 2.48 -26.53
N ILE A 162 3.23 1.36 -26.51
CA ILE A 162 3.27 0.35 -27.58
C ILE A 162 2.86 0.97 -28.92
N LEU A 163 1.81 1.79 -28.97
CA LEU A 163 1.39 2.49 -30.20
C LEU A 163 2.47 3.43 -30.72
N VAL A 164 3.13 4.19 -29.84
CA VAL A 164 4.25 5.08 -30.21
C VAL A 164 5.44 4.28 -30.75
N LEU A 165 5.78 3.15 -30.12
CA LEU A 165 6.85 2.26 -30.59
C LEU A 165 6.53 1.67 -31.95
N LEU A 166 5.29 1.23 -32.19
CA LEU A 166 4.84 0.72 -33.48
C LEU A 166 4.91 1.79 -34.57
N LEU A 167 4.53 3.04 -34.27
CA LEU A 167 4.71 4.16 -35.19
C LEU A 167 6.19 4.41 -35.51
N GLY A 168 7.06 4.36 -34.49
CA GLY A 168 8.51 4.48 -34.67
C GLY A 168 9.07 3.40 -35.59
N ILE A 169 8.67 2.14 -35.37
CA ILE A 169 9.04 0.99 -36.22
C ILE A 169 8.54 1.22 -37.65
N TYR A 170 7.30 1.69 -37.83
CA TYR A 170 6.73 1.98 -39.15
C TYR A 170 7.53 3.06 -39.89
N VAL A 171 7.89 4.16 -39.23
CA VAL A 171 8.66 5.26 -39.84
C VAL A 171 10.05 4.79 -40.25
N VAL A 172 10.75 4.05 -39.37
CA VAL A 172 12.08 3.50 -39.69
C VAL A 172 11.99 2.48 -40.83
N SER A 173 10.98 1.61 -40.81
CA SER A 173 10.73 0.64 -41.88
C SER A 173 10.51 1.35 -43.23
N ARG A 174 9.63 2.35 -43.27
CA ARG A 174 9.37 3.15 -44.49
C ARG A 174 10.62 3.86 -45.00
N SER A 175 11.42 4.43 -44.10
CA SER A 175 12.69 5.08 -44.43
C SER A 175 13.72 4.10 -45.00
N THR A 176 13.85 2.91 -44.40
CA THR A 176 14.75 1.86 -44.90
C THR A 176 14.33 1.35 -46.28
N SER A 177 13.03 1.19 -46.53
CA SER A 177 12.51 0.80 -47.84
C SER A 177 12.79 1.86 -48.92
N ALA A 178 12.65 3.14 -48.57
CA ALA A 178 12.99 4.25 -49.47
C ALA A 178 14.49 4.28 -49.81
N LEU A 179 15.36 4.04 -48.82
CA LEU A 179 16.80 3.91 -49.07
C LEU A 179 17.14 2.71 -49.96
N MET A 180 16.50 1.56 -49.73
CA MET A 180 16.72 0.38 -50.57
C MET A 180 16.25 0.58 -52.02
N ALA A 181 15.25 1.43 -52.25
CA ALA A 181 14.78 1.79 -53.58
C ALA A 181 15.68 2.81 -54.30
N SER A 182 16.60 3.47 -53.60
CA SER A 182 17.51 4.45 -54.21
C SER A 182 18.51 3.81 -55.18
N GLU A 183 18.84 4.52 -56.27
CA GLU A 183 19.79 4.02 -57.28
C GLU A 183 21.18 3.76 -56.68
N LEU A 184 21.60 4.58 -55.71
CA LEU A 184 22.83 4.41 -54.93
C LEU A 184 22.92 3.06 -54.22
N TYR A 185 21.82 2.57 -53.65
CA TYR A 185 21.79 1.27 -52.98
C TYR A 185 21.85 0.12 -54.00
N ARG A 186 21.16 0.26 -55.14
CA ARG A 186 21.19 -0.73 -56.24
C ARG A 186 22.58 -0.86 -56.85
N GLU A 187 23.27 0.25 -57.08
CA GLU A 187 24.63 0.28 -57.63
C GLU A 187 25.65 -0.38 -56.68
N LYS A 188 25.56 -0.07 -55.38
CA LYS A 188 26.46 -0.63 -54.36
C LYS A 188 26.22 -2.11 -54.10
N ILE A 189 24.97 -2.57 -54.16
CA ILE A 189 24.62 -4.00 -54.12
C ILE A 189 25.15 -4.71 -55.38
N ALA A 190 25.06 -4.09 -56.56
CA ALA A 190 25.62 -4.66 -57.78
C ALA A 190 27.16 -4.79 -57.71
N GLU A 191 27.85 -3.81 -57.10
CA GLU A 191 29.29 -3.86 -56.83
C GLU A 191 29.65 -4.99 -55.84
N ILE A 192 28.90 -5.12 -54.74
CA ILE A 192 29.09 -6.19 -53.74
C ILE A 192 28.77 -7.56 -54.34
N HIS A 193 27.73 -7.68 -55.16
CA HIS A 193 27.37 -8.93 -55.85
C HIS A 193 28.47 -9.34 -56.85
N ASN A 194 29.05 -8.39 -57.59
CA ASN A 194 30.20 -8.64 -58.46
C ASN A 194 31.46 -9.04 -57.67
N ARG A 195 31.68 -8.51 -56.46
CA ARG A 195 32.74 -8.99 -55.54
C ARG A 195 32.42 -10.35 -54.91
N SER A 196 31.16 -10.63 -54.61
CA SER A 196 30.68 -11.84 -53.92
C SER A 196 30.64 -13.07 -54.82
N LYS A 197 30.71 -12.90 -56.15
CA LYS A 197 30.87 -14.02 -57.12
C LYS A 197 32.12 -14.87 -56.84
N LYS A 198 33.01 -14.41 -55.94
CA LYS A 198 34.22 -15.11 -55.48
C LYS A 198 34.03 -15.95 -54.20
N ASP A 199 32.93 -15.80 -53.43
CA ASP A 199 32.72 -16.58 -52.20
C ASP A 199 31.22 -16.71 -51.83
N ASN A 200 30.67 -17.92 -51.98
CA ASN A 200 29.24 -18.13 -52.28
C ASN A 200 28.38 -18.60 -51.08
N LYS A 201 28.86 -18.51 -49.84
CA LYS A 201 28.18 -19.14 -48.67
C LYS A 201 27.56 -18.16 -47.68
N THR A 202 27.99 -16.91 -47.65
CA THR A 202 27.62 -15.96 -46.58
C THR A 202 26.39 -15.12 -46.94
N LEU A 203 26.19 -14.81 -48.22
CA LEU A 203 25.10 -13.96 -48.71
C LEU A 203 23.74 -14.68 -48.71
N THR A 204 23.72 -15.96 -49.07
CA THR A 204 22.51 -16.78 -49.13
C THR A 204 21.93 -17.07 -47.74
N ILE A 205 22.79 -17.25 -46.73
CA ILE A 205 22.37 -17.45 -45.33
C ILE A 205 21.74 -16.18 -44.75
N LEU A 206 22.24 -15.01 -45.13
CA LEU A 206 21.75 -13.72 -44.63
C LEU A 206 20.42 -13.31 -45.27
N MET A 207 20.18 -13.67 -46.54
CA MET A 207 18.89 -13.47 -47.21
C MET A 207 17.79 -14.40 -46.67
N VAL A 208 18.13 -15.67 -46.37
CA VAL A 208 17.16 -16.63 -45.79
C VAL A 208 16.79 -16.25 -44.35
N LEU A 209 17.74 -15.76 -43.55
CA LEU A 209 17.46 -15.23 -42.20
C LEU A 209 16.66 -13.92 -42.22
N GLY A 210 16.83 -13.09 -43.26
CA GLY A 210 16.02 -11.88 -43.45
C GLY A 210 14.57 -12.14 -43.85
N PHE A 211 14.28 -13.28 -44.50
CA PHE A 211 12.93 -13.61 -44.97
C PHE A 211 12.04 -14.25 -43.89
N ILE A 212 12.64 -14.94 -42.91
CA ILE A 212 11.91 -15.62 -41.82
C ILE A 212 11.24 -14.61 -40.84
N GLY A 213 11.62 -13.33 -40.86
CA GLY A 213 11.02 -12.30 -39.99
C GLY A 213 9.74 -11.66 -40.50
N SER A 214 9.19 -12.05 -41.66
CA SER A 214 8.14 -11.27 -42.35
C SER A 214 6.83 -12.01 -42.66
N SER A 215 6.62 -13.22 -42.16
CA SER A 215 5.33 -13.89 -42.35
C SER A 215 4.88 -14.61 -41.09
N GLN A 216 3.71 -14.20 -40.59
CA GLN A 216 2.88 -14.78 -39.54
C GLN A 216 3.07 -14.24 -38.11
N ILE A 217 2.37 -13.14 -37.81
CA ILE A 217 1.67 -12.99 -36.52
C ILE A 217 0.27 -12.47 -36.83
N ALA A 218 -0.60 -13.36 -37.32
CA ALA A 218 -2.04 -13.10 -37.39
C ALA A 218 -2.81 -13.75 -36.22
N ASN A 219 -2.12 -14.28 -35.19
CA ASN A 219 -2.77 -15.01 -34.09
C ASN A 219 -2.39 -14.51 -32.68
N ALA A 220 -1.84 -13.30 -32.53
CA ALA A 220 -1.66 -12.72 -31.19
C ALA A 220 -2.97 -12.23 -30.54
N LEU A 221 -4.10 -12.32 -31.26
CA LEU A 221 -5.42 -11.82 -30.85
C LEU A 221 -6.55 -12.86 -31.00
N SER A 222 -6.24 -14.14 -31.21
CA SER A 222 -7.28 -15.17 -31.17
C SER A 222 -7.60 -15.52 -29.71
N PHE A 223 -8.50 -14.73 -29.12
CA PHE A 223 -9.14 -15.03 -27.84
C PHE A 223 -10.16 -16.15 -28.05
N SER A 224 -9.89 -17.33 -27.49
CA SER A 224 -10.93 -18.32 -27.26
C SER A 224 -11.90 -17.76 -26.22
N ALA A 225 -13.15 -17.49 -26.63
CA ALA A 225 -14.21 -17.06 -25.73
C ALA A 225 -14.40 -18.10 -24.60
N PRO A 226 -14.51 -17.69 -23.32
CA PRO A 226 -14.95 -18.59 -22.27
C PRO A 226 -16.46 -18.80 -22.36
N ASN A 227 -16.82 -20.05 -22.14
CA ASN A 227 -18.12 -20.67 -22.23
C ASN A 227 -19.11 -20.01 -21.24
N ALA A 228 -20.35 -19.82 -21.68
CA ALA A 228 -21.59 -19.60 -20.93
C ALA A 228 -21.51 -19.29 -19.41
N LYS A 229 -20.93 -18.14 -19.04
CA LYS A 229 -21.33 -17.30 -17.89
C LYS A 229 -21.22 -15.82 -18.27
N ALA A 230 -21.66 -15.50 -19.49
CA ALA A 230 -21.71 -14.15 -20.03
C ALA A 230 -22.95 -13.38 -19.55
N ALA A 231 -23.19 -13.36 -18.23
CA ALA A 231 -24.30 -12.62 -17.62
C ALA A 231 -23.85 -11.43 -16.77
N ASP A 232 -22.61 -11.43 -16.25
CA ASP A 232 -22.01 -10.27 -15.58
C ASP A 232 -21.03 -9.59 -16.53
N LEU A 233 -21.58 -8.95 -17.56
CA LEU A 233 -20.86 -8.09 -18.50
C LEU A 233 -20.51 -6.76 -17.82
N GLU A 234 -19.52 -6.77 -16.94
CA GLU A 234 -18.57 -5.66 -16.80
C GLU A 234 -17.28 -6.05 -17.54
N LEU A 235 -17.33 -5.82 -18.85
CA LEU A 235 -16.23 -5.45 -19.74
C LEU A 235 -14.81 -5.86 -19.29
N TRP A 236 -14.34 -7.09 -19.62
CA TRP A 236 -12.98 -7.49 -20.06
C TRP A 236 -11.71 -6.84 -19.49
N VAL A 237 -11.77 -6.18 -18.35
CA VAL A 237 -10.69 -5.35 -17.85
C VAL A 237 -10.59 -5.64 -16.37
N TYR A 238 -10.07 -6.80 -16.00
CA TYR A 238 -9.44 -6.95 -14.70
C TYR A 238 -7.95 -7.05 -15.00
N VAL A 239 -7.22 -5.96 -14.77
CA VAL A 239 -5.77 -5.91 -15.01
C VAL A 239 -5.08 -6.33 -13.73
N THR A 240 -4.52 -7.53 -13.74
CA THR A 240 -3.76 -8.06 -12.61
C THR A 240 -2.31 -7.60 -12.67
N SER A 241 -1.60 -7.73 -11.55
CA SER A 241 -0.16 -7.50 -11.49
C SER A 241 0.62 -8.37 -12.49
N ALA A 242 0.11 -9.57 -12.83
CA ALA A 242 0.71 -10.43 -13.85
C ALA A 242 0.57 -9.86 -15.27
N ASP A 243 -0.58 -9.26 -15.59
CA ASP A 243 -0.85 -8.64 -16.90
C ASP A 243 0.04 -7.41 -17.13
N LEU A 244 0.27 -6.62 -16.08
CA LEU A 244 1.21 -5.49 -16.11
C LEU A 244 2.64 -5.95 -16.37
N ASN A 245 3.10 -6.99 -15.67
CA ASN A 245 4.44 -7.55 -15.88
C ASN A 245 4.62 -8.06 -17.31
N ALA A 246 3.60 -8.71 -17.88
CA ALA A 246 3.60 -9.14 -19.27
C ALA A 246 3.71 -7.94 -20.24
N LEU A 247 2.96 -6.84 -20.01
CA LEU A 247 3.05 -5.64 -20.85
C LEU A 247 4.41 -4.95 -20.77
N VAL A 248 5.02 -4.88 -19.58
CA VAL A 248 6.37 -4.35 -19.40
C VAL A 248 7.37 -5.13 -20.25
N ILE A 249 7.33 -6.47 -20.18
CA ILE A 249 8.23 -7.34 -20.96
C ILE A 249 8.03 -7.09 -22.46
N ILE A 250 6.78 -7.06 -22.95
CA ILE A 250 6.47 -6.80 -24.36
C ILE A 250 6.99 -5.42 -24.79
N THR A 251 6.81 -4.40 -23.96
CA THR A 251 7.27 -3.04 -24.24
C THR A 251 8.80 -2.96 -24.33
N LEU A 252 9.52 -3.63 -23.41
CA LEU A 252 10.97 -3.71 -23.44
C LEU A 252 11.49 -4.45 -24.68
N LEU A 253 10.81 -5.52 -25.10
CA LEU A 253 11.14 -6.25 -26.32
C LEU A 253 10.95 -5.38 -27.57
N LEU A 254 9.85 -4.63 -27.65
CA LEU A 254 9.59 -3.69 -28.76
C LEU A 254 10.61 -2.56 -28.80
N LEU A 255 10.98 -2.01 -27.65
CA LEU A 255 12.02 -0.99 -27.56
C LEU A 255 13.39 -1.53 -28.02
N ALA A 256 13.77 -2.72 -27.57
CA ALA A 256 15.01 -3.37 -27.99
C ALA A 256 15.03 -3.61 -29.51
N PHE A 257 13.89 -4.03 -30.08
CA PHE A 257 13.73 -4.22 -31.52
C PHE A 257 13.87 -2.89 -32.29
N LEU A 258 13.22 -1.82 -31.83
CA LEU A 258 13.34 -0.49 -32.43
C LEU A 258 14.78 0.02 -32.40
N LEU A 259 15.46 -0.07 -31.26
CA LEU A 259 16.87 0.31 -31.12
C LEU A 259 17.79 -0.52 -32.02
N HIS A 260 17.51 -1.81 -32.16
CA HIS A 260 18.22 -2.68 -33.10
C HIS A 260 18.04 -2.22 -34.55
N MET A 261 16.81 -1.90 -34.96
CA MET A 261 16.53 -1.37 -36.30
C MET A 261 17.22 -0.03 -36.55
N ILE A 262 17.19 0.88 -35.59
CA ILE A 262 17.89 2.18 -35.66
C ILE A 262 19.40 1.95 -35.79
N ARG A 263 19.98 1.04 -35.01
CA ARG A 263 21.40 0.69 -35.09
C ARG A 263 21.76 0.12 -36.47
N MET A 264 20.92 -0.75 -37.01
CA MET A 264 21.08 -1.29 -38.37
C MET A 264 21.02 -0.18 -39.42
N PHE A 265 20.07 0.74 -39.30
CA PHE A 265 19.93 1.89 -40.18
C PHE A 265 21.19 2.78 -40.18
N TYR A 266 21.68 3.17 -38.99
CA TYR A 266 22.90 3.97 -38.88
C TYR A 266 24.14 3.24 -39.39
N LYS A 267 24.21 1.92 -39.22
CA LYS A 267 25.30 1.12 -39.79
C LYS A 267 25.28 1.18 -41.32
N THR A 268 24.12 1.12 -41.94
CA THR A 268 23.95 1.28 -43.40
C THR A 268 24.32 2.70 -43.85
N LEU A 269 23.89 3.74 -43.15
CA LEU A 269 24.26 5.12 -43.47
C LEU A 269 25.76 5.39 -43.37
N ARG A 270 26.46 4.80 -42.39
CA ARG A 270 27.92 4.90 -42.24
C ARG A 270 28.68 4.24 -43.40
N LEU A 271 28.08 3.28 -44.08
CA LEU A 271 28.66 2.70 -45.29
C LEU A 271 28.49 3.62 -46.51
N ILE A 272 27.55 4.57 -46.46
CA ILE A 272 27.25 5.52 -47.54
C ILE A 272 28.04 6.82 -47.36
N LYS A 273 28.24 7.29 -46.11
CA LYS A 273 29.00 8.51 -45.81
C LYS A 273 30.49 8.18 -45.55
N PRO A 274 31.43 8.49 -46.47
CA PRO A 274 32.85 8.40 -46.15
C PRO A 274 33.17 9.36 -45.00
N LYS A 275 34.00 8.91 -44.07
CA LYS A 275 34.45 9.73 -42.95
C LYS A 275 35.44 10.76 -43.50
N GLU A 276 34.98 11.99 -43.73
CA GLU A 276 35.88 13.10 -44.02
C GLU A 276 36.70 13.37 -42.75
N VAL A 277 37.96 12.96 -42.78
CA VAL A 277 38.94 13.43 -41.81
C VAL A 277 39.38 14.79 -42.35
N ALA A 278 38.97 15.86 -41.68
CA ALA A 278 39.51 17.19 -41.94
C ALA A 278 41.02 17.13 -41.64
N VAL A 279 41.82 17.26 -42.69
CA VAL A 279 43.27 17.41 -42.62
C VAL A 279 43.55 18.81 -43.18
N ASN A 280 44.20 19.67 -42.40
CA ASN A 280 44.67 20.95 -42.89
C ASN A 280 45.80 20.75 -43.90
N ALA A 281 46.05 21.76 -44.74
CA ALA A 281 47.00 21.71 -45.85
C ALA A 281 48.47 21.42 -45.47
N ASP A 282 48.79 21.36 -44.18
CA ASP A 282 50.12 21.07 -43.62
C ASP A 282 50.21 19.68 -42.94
N GLY A 283 49.13 18.90 -42.89
CA GLY A 283 49.14 17.52 -42.41
C GLY A 283 49.25 17.34 -40.89
N THR A 284 49.15 18.42 -40.10
CA THR A 284 49.22 18.32 -38.64
C THR A 284 47.82 18.11 -38.04
N LYS A 285 47.71 17.16 -37.11
CA LYS A 285 46.49 16.99 -36.29
C LYS A 285 46.53 18.02 -35.19
N GLU A 286 45.58 18.94 -35.19
CA GLU A 286 45.44 19.92 -34.13
C GLU A 286 45.15 19.20 -32.80
N SER A 287 46.16 19.16 -31.94
CA SER A 287 46.04 18.76 -30.54
C SER A 287 46.04 20.03 -29.70
N SER A 288 45.05 20.90 -29.91
CA SER A 288 44.75 21.92 -28.92
C SER A 288 44.12 21.19 -27.73
N ARG A 289 44.90 21.01 -26.66
CA ARG A 289 44.35 20.54 -25.38
C ARG A 289 43.41 21.64 -24.91
N SER A 290 42.13 21.53 -25.26
CA SER A 290 41.10 22.38 -24.70
C SER A 290 41.20 22.26 -23.17
N SER A 291 41.40 23.40 -22.51
CA SER A 291 41.36 23.42 -21.06
C SER A 291 40.00 22.87 -20.62
N LEU A 292 39.94 22.17 -19.48
CA LEU A 292 38.68 21.67 -18.91
C LEU A 292 37.61 22.79 -18.86
N ALA A 293 38.04 24.04 -18.62
CA ALA A 293 37.20 25.23 -18.66
C ALA A 293 36.62 25.49 -20.06
N GLN A 294 37.42 25.41 -21.12
CA GLN A 294 36.96 25.60 -22.50
C GLN A 294 36.05 24.46 -22.98
N ALA A 295 36.30 23.23 -22.53
CA ALA A 295 35.41 22.09 -22.78
C ALA A 295 34.06 22.21 -22.04
N LEU A 296 34.03 22.86 -20.87
CA LEU A 296 32.80 23.12 -20.12
C LEU A 296 32.06 24.36 -20.64
N GLN A 297 32.76 25.45 -20.95
CA GLN A 297 32.15 26.71 -21.38
C GLN A 297 31.77 26.73 -22.85
N GLY A 298 32.42 25.95 -23.71
CA GLY A 298 32.10 25.84 -25.14
C GLY A 298 32.35 27.11 -25.96
N GLY A 299 32.74 28.23 -25.34
CA GLY A 299 32.95 29.51 -25.99
C GLY A 299 34.25 29.61 -26.79
N VAL A 300 34.19 30.41 -27.86
CA VAL A 300 35.36 30.81 -28.66
C VAL A 300 36.31 31.67 -27.82
N ALA A 301 37.63 31.55 -28.04
CA ALA A 301 38.64 32.35 -27.34
C ALA A 301 38.56 33.84 -27.72
N ILE A 302 39.03 34.73 -26.83
CA ILE A 302 38.91 36.19 -26.99
C ILE A 302 39.52 36.68 -28.31
N GLU A 303 40.69 36.15 -28.68
CA GLU A 303 41.35 36.48 -29.95
C GLU A 303 40.54 36.11 -31.21
N ASP A 304 39.58 35.21 -31.09
CA ASP A 304 38.77 34.69 -32.19
C ASP A 304 37.31 35.17 -32.17
N GLU A 305 36.93 36.04 -31.22
CA GLU A 305 35.56 36.56 -31.08
C GLU A 305 35.04 37.24 -32.34
N TYR A 306 35.92 37.87 -33.13
CA TYR A 306 35.54 38.50 -34.40
C TYR A 306 34.94 37.52 -35.42
N LYS A 307 35.19 36.21 -35.28
CA LYS A 307 34.65 35.16 -36.15
C LYS A 307 33.19 34.82 -35.83
N VAL A 308 32.74 35.14 -34.62
CA VAL A 308 31.39 34.85 -34.11
C VAL A 308 30.61 36.12 -33.76
N ASP A 309 31.12 37.29 -34.11
CA ASP A 309 30.43 38.57 -33.97
C ASP A 309 29.28 38.65 -34.98
N LEU A 310 28.07 38.96 -34.50
CA LEU A 310 26.87 39.10 -35.32
C LEU A 310 26.87 40.38 -36.18
N GLY A 311 27.84 41.28 -35.99
CA GLY A 311 28.08 42.44 -36.85
C GLY A 311 27.13 43.62 -36.62
N HIS A 312 26.26 43.52 -35.63
CA HIS A 312 25.41 44.62 -35.16
C HIS A 312 25.90 45.09 -33.78
N ASP A 313 25.92 46.41 -33.60
CA ASP A 313 26.33 47.08 -32.37
C ASP A 313 25.14 47.88 -31.83
N TYR A 314 24.80 47.64 -30.56
CA TYR A 314 23.78 48.35 -29.83
C TYR A 314 24.41 49.10 -28.66
N ASP A 315 24.64 50.40 -28.82
CA ASP A 315 25.20 51.27 -27.78
C ASP A 315 26.55 50.78 -27.21
N GLY A 316 27.43 50.29 -28.10
CA GLY A 316 28.73 49.73 -27.75
C GLY A 316 28.70 48.28 -27.28
N ILE A 317 27.52 47.66 -27.19
CA ILE A 317 27.35 46.25 -26.87
C ILE A 317 27.25 45.45 -28.16
N ARG A 318 28.12 44.45 -28.31
CA ARG A 318 28.12 43.51 -29.44
C ARG A 318 27.68 42.14 -28.98
N GLU A 319 26.98 41.42 -29.85
CA GLU A 319 26.45 40.09 -29.57
C GLU A 319 27.30 39.02 -30.27
N LEU A 320 27.69 37.99 -29.52
CA LEU A 320 28.47 36.86 -30.02
C LEU A 320 27.57 35.65 -30.23
N ASP A 321 27.66 35.01 -31.40
CA ASP A 321 26.99 33.74 -31.72
C ASP A 321 27.77 32.54 -31.16
N ASN A 322 28.01 32.55 -29.85
CA ASN A 322 28.66 31.45 -29.15
C ASN A 322 27.67 30.30 -28.90
N PRO A 323 28.09 29.03 -29.03
CA PRO A 323 27.24 27.92 -28.64
C PRO A 323 26.98 27.94 -27.13
N MET A 324 25.79 27.52 -26.72
CA MET A 324 25.45 27.43 -25.29
C MET A 324 26.41 26.48 -24.56
N PRO A 325 26.83 26.80 -23.32
CA PRO A 325 27.73 25.95 -22.55
C PRO A 325 27.19 24.52 -22.43
N PRO A 326 27.96 23.47 -22.77
CA PRO A 326 27.50 22.09 -22.69
C PRO A 326 26.93 21.68 -21.34
N TRP A 327 27.49 22.18 -20.23
CA TRP A 327 26.95 21.90 -18.89
C TRP A 327 25.58 22.54 -18.65
N TRP A 328 25.33 23.72 -19.23
CA TRP A 328 24.06 24.43 -19.11
C TRP A 328 22.97 23.69 -19.89
N VAL A 329 23.28 23.27 -21.12
CA VAL A 329 22.38 22.41 -21.91
C VAL A 329 22.13 21.09 -21.20
N ALA A 330 23.17 20.45 -20.65
CA ALA A 330 23.00 19.22 -19.87
C ALA A 330 22.10 19.44 -18.65
N GLY A 331 22.29 20.51 -17.89
CA GLY A 331 21.44 20.87 -16.75
C GLY A 331 19.98 21.09 -17.17
N PHE A 332 19.76 21.78 -18.28
CA PHE A 332 18.42 21.98 -18.84
C PHE A 332 17.77 20.64 -19.20
N ILE A 333 18.47 19.75 -19.90
CA ILE A 333 17.95 18.41 -20.22
C ILE A 333 17.70 17.56 -18.96
N ILE A 334 18.59 17.62 -17.95
CA ILE A 334 18.40 16.92 -16.69
C ILE A 334 17.13 17.41 -15.98
N SER A 335 16.85 18.71 -15.99
CA SER A 335 15.63 19.26 -15.39
C SER A 335 14.36 18.75 -16.06
N ILE A 336 14.38 18.58 -17.38
CA ILE A 336 13.26 17.99 -18.15
C ILE A 336 13.07 16.52 -17.76
N ILE A 337 14.16 15.74 -17.72
CA ILE A 337 14.10 14.34 -17.33
C ILE A 337 13.58 14.20 -15.90
N PHE A 338 14.07 15.02 -14.97
CA PHE A 338 13.60 15.05 -13.59
C PHE A 338 12.10 15.37 -13.51
N GLY A 339 11.62 16.37 -14.26
CA GLY A 339 10.21 16.72 -14.31
C GLY A 339 9.33 15.57 -14.82
N ILE A 340 9.77 14.86 -15.87
CA ILE A 340 9.08 13.67 -16.36
C ILE A 340 9.04 12.58 -15.28
N VAL A 341 10.18 12.27 -14.65
CA VAL A 341 10.24 11.26 -13.58
C VAL A 341 9.36 11.65 -12.39
N TYR A 342 9.35 12.92 -12.01
CA TYR A 342 8.53 13.44 -10.91
C TYR A 342 7.04 13.26 -11.17
N VAL A 343 6.56 13.68 -12.34
CA VAL A 343 5.14 13.53 -12.73
C VAL A 343 4.76 12.05 -12.78
N PHE A 344 5.64 11.20 -13.31
CA PHE A 344 5.40 9.76 -13.30
C PHE A 344 5.34 9.22 -11.87
N HIS A 345 6.32 9.52 -11.02
CA HIS A 345 6.42 9.00 -9.65
C HIS A 345 5.20 9.37 -8.78
N TYR A 346 4.81 10.65 -8.76
CA TYR A 346 3.76 11.17 -7.88
C TYR A 346 2.35 11.13 -8.48
N HIS A 347 2.18 11.42 -9.78
CA HIS A 347 0.84 11.62 -10.36
C HIS A 347 0.35 10.47 -11.25
N ILE A 348 1.25 9.75 -11.93
CA ILE A 348 0.84 8.67 -12.86
C ILE A 348 0.94 7.31 -12.17
N LEU A 349 2.09 7.00 -11.56
CA LEU A 349 2.37 5.73 -10.89
C LEU A 349 1.81 5.69 -9.46
N GLY A 350 1.60 6.85 -8.84
CA GLY A 350 1.13 6.95 -7.45
C GLY A 350 2.07 6.27 -6.44
N THR A 351 3.37 6.24 -6.74
CA THR A 351 4.39 5.54 -5.94
C THR A 351 4.99 6.40 -4.82
N GLY A 352 4.79 7.71 -4.87
CA GLY A 352 5.18 8.66 -3.82
C GLY A 352 3.96 9.22 -3.09
N ASP A 353 4.09 9.43 -1.79
CA ASP A 353 3.04 10.05 -0.97
C ASP A 353 2.86 11.52 -1.41
N LEU A 354 1.61 11.93 -1.70
CA LEU A 354 1.23 13.33 -1.88
C LEU A 354 1.08 14.00 -0.50
N GLN A 355 1.04 15.34 -0.49
CA GLN A 355 1.06 16.16 0.73
C GLN A 355 0.09 15.69 1.84
N GLU A 356 -1.12 15.27 1.49
CA GLU A 356 -2.13 14.84 2.46
C GLU A 356 -1.84 13.43 3.01
N ALA A 357 -1.41 12.51 2.14
CA ALA A 357 -1.00 11.17 2.55
C ALA A 357 0.24 11.22 3.46
N GLU A 358 1.23 12.05 3.11
CA GLU A 358 2.40 12.28 3.95
C GLU A 358 2.03 12.91 5.29
N TYR A 359 1.14 13.91 5.28
CA TYR A 359 0.62 14.53 6.50
C TYR A 359 -0.05 13.51 7.42
N ASN A 360 -1.00 12.73 6.92
CA ASN A 360 -1.73 11.73 7.70
C ASN A 360 -0.77 10.69 8.32
N LYS A 361 0.24 10.26 7.56
CA LYS A 361 1.28 9.35 8.04
C LYS A 361 2.14 9.98 9.13
N SER A 362 2.48 11.26 8.98
CA SER A 362 3.25 12.00 9.99
C SER A 362 2.47 12.19 11.29
N ILE A 363 1.16 12.44 11.21
CA ILE A 363 0.27 12.55 12.37
C ILE A 363 0.14 11.20 13.07
N ALA A 364 -0.09 10.11 12.34
CA ALA A 364 -0.16 8.78 12.94
C ALA A 364 1.14 8.41 13.68
N GLN A 365 2.31 8.77 13.12
CA GLN A 365 3.58 8.59 13.80
C GLN A 365 3.73 9.46 15.05
N ALA A 366 3.25 10.71 14.99
CA ALA A 366 3.27 11.62 16.13
C ALA A 366 2.36 11.12 17.26
N GLU A 367 1.18 10.59 16.95
CA GLU A 367 0.25 10.00 17.92
C GLU A 367 0.88 8.81 18.66
N ILE A 368 1.59 7.94 17.95
CA ILE A 368 2.33 6.83 18.57
C ILE A 368 3.38 7.37 19.56
N GLN A 369 4.17 8.36 19.15
CA GLN A 369 5.20 8.96 20.02
C GLN A 369 4.59 9.67 21.23
N ILE A 370 3.47 10.37 21.05
CA ILE A 370 2.73 11.01 22.14
C ILE A 370 2.17 9.95 23.08
N ALA A 371 1.61 8.85 22.57
CA ALA A 371 1.09 7.75 23.37
C ALA A 371 2.21 7.06 24.16
N GLU A 372 3.38 6.83 23.56
CA GLU A 372 4.56 6.29 24.25
C GLU A 372 5.07 7.24 25.33
N TYR A 373 5.16 8.53 25.03
CA TYR A 373 5.53 9.56 26.00
C TYR A 373 4.53 9.62 27.15
N ARG A 374 3.22 9.59 26.85
CA ARG A 374 2.15 9.54 27.87
C ARG A 374 2.26 8.28 28.70
N LYS A 375 2.50 7.11 28.12
CA LYS A 375 2.71 5.86 28.89
C LYS A 375 3.93 5.94 29.80
N ALA A 376 5.05 6.44 29.28
CA ALA A 376 6.28 6.61 30.06
C ALA A 376 6.13 7.62 31.21
N ASN A 377 5.28 8.63 31.03
CA ASN A 377 5.04 9.70 31.99
C ASN A 377 3.69 9.59 32.72
N ALA A 378 2.92 8.52 32.51
CA ALA A 378 1.58 8.35 33.08
C ALA A 378 1.62 8.36 34.61
N MET A 379 2.75 7.97 35.21
CA MET A 379 2.92 7.97 36.66
C MET A 379 3.53 9.28 37.22
N ASN A 380 3.82 10.28 36.40
CA ASN A 380 4.37 11.58 36.83
C ASN A 380 3.26 12.61 37.13
N ILE A 381 2.03 12.14 37.37
CA ILE A 381 0.89 13.00 37.70
C ILE A 381 0.93 13.32 39.19
N ASP A 382 0.75 14.59 39.53
CA ASP A 382 0.71 15.07 40.91
C ASP A 382 -0.31 16.20 41.07
N GLU A 383 -0.47 16.66 42.31
CA GLU A 383 -1.39 17.73 42.68
C GLU A 383 -1.14 19.07 41.97
N THR A 384 -0.06 19.22 41.21
CA THR A 384 0.26 20.46 40.48
C THR A 384 -0.08 20.38 38.99
N ASN A 385 -0.07 19.17 38.41
CA ASN A 385 -0.21 18.95 36.98
C ASN A 385 -1.46 18.14 36.58
N ALA A 386 -2.26 17.66 37.53
CA ALA A 386 -3.51 16.96 37.24
C ALA A 386 -4.47 17.84 36.43
N THR A 387 -5.11 17.24 35.43
CA THR A 387 -6.11 17.85 34.53
C THR A 387 -7.44 17.10 34.60
N LEU A 388 -8.54 17.74 34.24
CA LEU A 388 -9.83 17.07 34.15
C LEU A 388 -9.80 16.06 33.00
N MET A 389 -10.21 14.83 33.26
CA MET A 389 -10.35 13.77 32.26
C MET A 389 -11.82 13.67 31.83
N GLU A 390 -12.07 13.77 30.51
CA GLU A 390 -13.42 13.75 29.92
C GLU A 390 -13.67 12.46 29.12
N ASP A 391 -12.63 11.68 28.83
CA ASP A 391 -12.73 10.44 28.07
C ASP A 391 -13.58 9.40 28.83
N GLN A 392 -14.57 8.81 28.16
CA GLN A 392 -15.53 7.88 28.77
C GLN A 392 -14.85 6.68 29.44
N ALA A 393 -13.73 6.20 28.89
CA ALA A 393 -12.97 5.09 29.46
C ALA A 393 -12.36 5.46 30.83
N ASP A 394 -11.83 6.67 30.97
CA ASP A 394 -11.24 7.16 32.22
C ASP A 394 -12.31 7.44 33.28
N LEU A 395 -13.46 7.98 32.88
CA LEU A 395 -14.60 8.19 33.77
C LEU A 395 -15.21 6.87 34.25
N MET A 396 -15.24 5.82 33.41
CA MET A 396 -15.69 4.49 33.81
C MET A 396 -14.78 3.84 34.85
N GLU A 397 -13.46 3.96 34.69
CA GLU A 397 -12.49 3.49 35.68
C GLU A 397 -12.61 4.30 36.98
N GLY A 398 -12.73 5.64 36.87
CA GLY A 398 -12.98 6.53 38.00
C GLY A 398 -14.25 6.16 38.78
N LYS A 399 -15.34 5.83 38.09
CA LYS A 399 -16.58 5.32 38.69
C LYS A 399 -16.37 4.03 39.46
N ALA A 400 -15.68 3.06 38.88
CA ALA A 400 -15.39 1.79 39.53
C ALA A 400 -14.55 1.99 40.80
N LEU A 401 -13.54 2.87 40.74
CA LEU A 401 -12.72 3.23 41.90
C LEU A 401 -13.56 3.92 42.98
N TYR A 402 -14.43 4.85 42.60
CA TYR A 402 -15.34 5.56 43.49
C TYR A 402 -16.29 4.60 44.22
N GLN A 403 -16.98 3.73 43.48
CA GLN A 403 -17.95 2.77 44.04
C GLN A 403 -17.29 1.83 45.06
N ASN A 404 -16.08 1.37 44.77
CA ASN A 404 -15.39 0.41 45.61
C ASN A 404 -14.75 1.03 46.87
N ASN A 405 -14.46 2.34 46.87
CA ASN A 405 -13.59 2.93 47.91
C ASN A 405 -14.14 4.21 48.55
N CYS A 406 -15.00 4.96 47.86
CA CYS A 406 -15.46 6.29 48.27
C CYS A 406 -16.94 6.30 48.64
N ALA A 407 -17.76 5.51 47.94
CA ALA A 407 -19.21 5.46 48.11
C ALA A 407 -19.66 5.07 49.53
N VAL A 408 -18.83 4.35 50.30
CA VAL A 408 -19.14 3.99 51.69
C VAL A 408 -19.28 5.21 52.61
N CYS A 409 -18.61 6.31 52.30
CA CYS A 409 -18.68 7.55 53.08
C CYS A 409 -19.45 8.65 52.35
N HIS A 410 -19.36 8.68 51.02
CA HIS A 410 -19.92 9.74 50.18
C HIS A 410 -21.19 9.34 49.42
N THR A 411 -21.75 8.15 49.73
CA THR A 411 -22.89 7.51 49.04
C THR A 411 -22.63 7.22 47.55
N GLU A 412 -23.43 6.34 46.95
CA GLU A 412 -23.24 5.93 45.54
C GLU A 412 -23.47 7.08 44.54
N ASN A 413 -24.35 8.02 44.89
CA ASN A 413 -24.68 9.20 44.10
C ASN A 413 -23.84 10.43 44.46
N GLY A 414 -22.87 10.34 45.38
CA GLY A 414 -22.04 11.48 45.78
C GLY A 414 -22.69 12.42 46.81
N GLY A 415 -23.94 12.16 47.21
CA GLY A 415 -24.72 13.03 48.11
C GLY A 415 -24.18 13.16 49.52
N GLY A 416 -23.23 12.32 49.95
CA GLY A 416 -22.58 12.44 51.25
C GLY A 416 -23.39 11.85 52.40
N GLU A 417 -22.72 11.10 53.29
CA GLU A 417 -23.32 10.66 54.56
C GLU A 417 -22.33 10.90 55.70
N ILE A 418 -21.21 10.17 55.68
CA ILE A 418 -20.08 10.37 56.58
C ILE A 418 -19.19 11.51 56.05
N GLY A 419 -18.90 11.48 54.76
CA GLY A 419 -18.20 12.55 54.04
C GLY A 419 -19.12 13.70 53.63
N PRO A 420 -18.58 14.82 53.12
CA PRO A 420 -19.35 15.90 52.52
C PRO A 420 -20.10 15.44 51.26
N ASN A 421 -21.12 16.21 50.88
CA ASN A 421 -21.74 16.13 49.56
C ASN A 421 -20.69 16.53 48.51
N LEU A 422 -20.51 15.71 47.47
CA LEU A 422 -19.55 15.92 46.39
C LEU A 422 -20.21 16.44 45.11
N THR A 423 -21.52 16.64 45.15
CA THR A 423 -22.35 16.99 43.98
C THR A 423 -22.76 18.45 43.95
N ASP A 424 -22.50 19.19 45.04
CA ASP A 424 -22.80 20.61 45.17
C ASP A 424 -21.57 21.47 44.87
N ASP A 425 -21.81 22.79 44.74
CA ASP A 425 -20.74 23.76 44.45
C ASP A 425 -19.94 24.17 45.70
N TYR A 426 -20.13 23.50 46.85
CA TYR A 426 -19.51 23.86 48.12
C TYR A 426 -18.37 22.91 48.46
N TRP A 427 -17.14 23.44 48.48
CA TRP A 427 -15.94 22.62 48.68
C TRP A 427 -15.18 23.03 49.96
N VAL A 428 -14.82 22.03 50.77
CA VAL A 428 -14.05 22.24 52.02
C VAL A 428 -12.56 22.49 51.76
N TYR A 429 -12.01 21.90 50.70
CA TYR A 429 -10.57 21.87 50.42
C TYR A 429 -10.21 22.33 49.00
N GLY A 430 -11.12 23.04 48.32
CA GLY A 430 -11.00 23.43 46.91
C GLY A 430 -11.70 22.46 45.97
N GLY A 431 -12.33 22.99 44.91
CA GLY A 431 -13.17 22.25 43.95
C GLY A 431 -12.52 21.99 42.59
N ASP A 432 -11.27 22.42 42.37
CA ASP A 432 -10.55 22.07 41.15
C ASP A 432 -10.09 20.60 41.20
N VAL A 433 -9.91 19.97 40.02
CA VAL A 433 -9.44 18.58 39.90
C VAL A 433 -8.12 18.34 40.65
N LYS A 434 -7.26 19.37 40.73
CA LYS A 434 -5.98 19.34 41.46
C LYS A 434 -6.16 19.32 42.96
N ASP A 435 -7.14 20.05 43.47
CA ASP A 435 -7.47 20.10 44.89
C ASP A 435 -8.06 18.77 45.34
N ILE A 436 -9.00 18.23 44.57
CA ILE A 436 -9.60 16.90 44.79
C ILE A 436 -8.51 15.83 44.74
N PHE A 437 -7.63 15.86 43.73
CA PHE A 437 -6.50 14.94 43.61
C PHE A 437 -5.62 14.95 44.87
N LYS A 438 -5.29 16.15 45.37
CA LYS A 438 -4.48 16.33 46.57
C LYS A 438 -5.16 15.75 47.81
N VAL A 439 -6.46 15.97 47.96
CA VAL A 439 -7.27 15.44 49.07
C VAL A 439 -7.32 13.92 49.03
N ILE A 440 -7.55 13.32 47.86
CA ILE A 440 -7.59 11.86 47.71
C ILE A 440 -6.20 11.26 48.00
N LYS A 441 -5.14 11.88 47.46
CA LYS A 441 -3.76 11.43 47.66
C LYS A 441 -3.35 11.46 49.13
N LYS A 442 -3.48 12.62 49.79
CA LYS A 442 -2.96 12.86 51.16
C LYS A 442 -3.97 12.59 52.27
N GLY A 443 -5.24 12.36 51.93
CA GLY A 443 -6.34 12.28 52.88
C GLY A 443 -6.72 13.64 53.46
N ALA A 444 -7.70 13.65 54.37
CA ALA A 444 -8.16 14.85 55.05
C ALA A 444 -8.13 14.68 56.58
N PRO A 445 -7.82 15.74 57.36
CA PRO A 445 -7.71 15.66 58.82
C PRO A 445 -8.99 15.18 59.54
N LYS A 446 -10.15 15.34 58.90
CA LYS A 446 -11.48 14.98 59.44
C LYS A 446 -11.95 13.57 59.04
N GLY A 447 -11.04 12.61 58.92
CA GLY A 447 -11.39 11.18 58.84
C GLY A 447 -11.33 10.54 57.45
N MET A 448 -10.95 11.26 56.40
CA MET A 448 -10.67 10.65 55.09
C MET A 448 -9.24 10.09 55.07
N PRO A 449 -9.04 8.78 54.86
CA PRO A 449 -7.71 8.18 54.81
C PRO A 449 -6.94 8.61 53.55
N ALA A 450 -5.61 8.59 53.63
CA ALA A 450 -4.76 8.81 52.46
C ALA A 450 -4.83 7.61 51.51
N HIS A 451 -5.10 7.84 50.22
CA HIS A 451 -5.21 6.79 49.22
C HIS A 451 -3.95 6.63 48.35
N GLU A 452 -2.89 7.40 48.57
CA GLU A 452 -1.62 7.30 47.82
C GLU A 452 -0.94 5.92 47.90
N SER A 453 -1.25 5.12 48.92
CA SER A 453 -0.75 3.74 49.06
C SER A 453 -1.62 2.70 48.35
N LYS A 454 -2.84 3.07 47.94
CA LYS A 454 -3.82 2.19 47.30
C LYS A 454 -3.99 2.45 45.81
N PHE A 455 -3.83 3.71 45.39
CA PHE A 455 -4.04 4.13 44.01
C PHE A 455 -2.76 4.72 43.43
N ASN A 456 -2.53 4.44 42.14
CA ASN A 456 -1.51 5.15 41.39
C ASN A 456 -1.99 6.56 40.98
N PRO A 457 -1.09 7.46 40.56
CA PRO A 457 -1.49 8.83 40.19
C PRO A 457 -2.58 8.93 39.13
N VAL A 458 -2.58 8.09 38.11
CA VAL A 458 -3.64 8.07 37.08
C VAL A 458 -4.99 7.74 37.70
N GLN A 459 -5.04 6.71 38.55
CA GLN A 459 -6.26 6.29 39.23
C GLN A 459 -6.82 7.38 40.15
N ILE A 460 -5.95 8.12 40.85
CA ILE A 460 -6.35 9.27 41.67
C ILE A 460 -6.96 10.36 40.77
N GLN A 461 -6.37 10.64 39.61
CA GLN A 461 -6.91 11.62 38.65
C GLN A 461 -8.23 11.17 38.03
N GLN A 462 -8.39 9.89 37.70
CA GLN A 462 -9.62 9.31 37.16
C GLN A 462 -10.77 9.44 38.15
N VAL A 463 -10.56 9.07 39.43
CA VAL A 463 -11.60 9.23 40.46
C VAL A 463 -11.87 10.71 40.77
N SER A 464 -10.84 11.57 40.75
CA SER A 464 -11.03 13.02 40.95
C SER A 464 -11.86 13.64 39.83
N SER A 465 -11.63 13.23 38.59
CA SER A 465 -12.38 13.71 37.42
C SER A 465 -13.81 13.19 37.42
N TYR A 466 -14.02 11.93 37.83
CA TYR A 466 -15.36 11.35 37.95
C TYR A 466 -16.22 12.08 38.99
N VAL A 467 -15.64 12.47 40.12
CA VAL A 467 -16.35 13.21 41.17
C VAL A 467 -16.91 14.55 40.64
N LEU A 468 -16.19 15.23 39.75
CA LEU A 468 -16.64 16.48 39.13
C LEU A 468 -17.74 16.29 38.06
N HIS A 469 -18.13 15.05 37.74
CA HIS A 469 -19.18 14.73 36.78
C HIS A 469 -20.46 14.22 37.46
N PHE A 470 -20.59 14.34 38.79
CA PHE A 470 -21.84 14.02 39.46
C PHE A 470 -22.95 15.02 39.11
N ASP A 471 -24.17 14.51 39.01
CA ASP A 471 -25.36 15.34 39.02
C ASP A 471 -25.65 15.82 40.45
N GLU A 472 -26.09 17.06 40.61
CA GLU A 472 -26.42 17.66 41.91
C GLU A 472 -27.49 16.84 42.66
N VAL A 473 -27.20 16.52 43.93
CA VAL A 473 -28.13 15.87 44.86
C VAL A 473 -28.46 16.86 45.97
N THR A 474 -29.70 17.37 45.94
CA THR A 474 -30.17 18.36 46.91
C THR A 474 -30.49 17.73 48.27
N GLU A 475 -30.57 18.55 49.33
CA GLU A 475 -31.02 18.09 50.66
C GLU A 475 -32.42 17.44 50.62
N ALA A 476 -33.30 17.89 49.72
CA ALA A 476 -34.64 17.33 49.55
C ALA A 476 -34.61 15.90 49.00
N ASP A 477 -33.57 15.57 48.22
CA ASP A 477 -33.35 14.27 47.58
C ASP A 477 -32.43 13.35 48.39
N GLY A 478 -32.12 13.74 49.63
CA GLY A 478 -31.30 12.96 50.57
C GLY A 478 -29.81 13.29 50.54
N GLY A 479 -29.40 14.39 49.90
CA GLY A 479 -28.05 14.94 49.99
C GLY A 479 -27.76 15.53 51.37
N LYS A 480 -26.50 15.50 51.79
CA LYS A 480 -26.04 16.17 53.01
C LYS A 480 -26.03 17.70 52.79
N ALA A 481 -26.26 18.44 53.86
CA ALA A 481 -26.20 19.91 53.82
C ALA A 481 -24.82 20.40 53.33
N PRO A 482 -24.75 21.49 52.55
CA PRO A 482 -23.50 21.98 51.97
C PRO A 482 -22.42 22.28 53.00
N GLU A 483 -21.19 21.84 52.73
CA GLU A 483 -20.04 22.03 53.61
C GLU A 483 -18.87 22.69 52.88
N GLY A 484 -18.43 23.86 53.36
CA GLY A 484 -17.23 24.54 52.83
C GLY A 484 -17.53 25.91 52.25
N GLU A 485 -16.71 26.32 51.29
CA GLU A 485 -16.84 27.58 50.57
C GLU A 485 -17.45 27.32 49.19
N LEU A 486 -18.33 28.23 48.74
CA LEU A 486 -18.87 28.18 47.38
C LEU A 486 -17.72 28.44 46.40
N VAL A 487 -17.50 27.50 45.49
CA VAL A 487 -16.54 27.62 44.40
C VAL A 487 -17.36 27.81 43.12
N GLU A 488 -17.34 29.04 42.59
CA GLU A 488 -18.02 29.41 41.33
C GLU A 488 -17.29 28.93 40.07
#